data_AF-A0A7X9LCH3-F1
#
_entry.id   AF-A0A7X9LCH3-F1
#
_cell.length_a   1.000
_cell.length_b   1.000
_cell.length_c   1.000
_cell.angle_alpha   90.00
_cell.angle_beta   90.00
_cell.angle_gamma   90.00
#
_symmetry.space_group_name_H-M   'P 1'
#
loop_
_entity.id
_entity.type
_entity.pdbx_description
1 polymer ?
#
loop_
_entity_poly.entity_id
_entity_poly.type
_entity_poly.pdbx_seq_one_letter_code
_entity_poly.pdbx_strand_id
1 'polypeptide(L)'
;MQKKSSNRLFMLISFLTFLAAYYLTSHQYSNFVGLTYTLLITIQVLVFFSDGIKNNLRWLLMLVFVVIMILSIVNSNMIIDTKLSLFLLCSVIIFIGNLCSFIPYNPFIGIRIFSTRNDEENWKATHNVLAKLSIPVCCLILLLSNFLNMTIVITISFTIWLILPIIYSVWFYPKKGE
;
A
#
# COMPACT_ATOMS: atom_id res chain seq x y z
N MET A 1 -13.56 -16.45 -16.82
CA MET A 1 -14.12 -15.07 -16.73
C MET A 1 -14.50 -14.63 -15.30
N GLN A 2 -14.54 -15.54 -14.31
CA GLN A 2 -14.98 -15.27 -12.93
C GLN A 2 -13.98 -14.44 -12.07
N LYS A 3 -12.70 -14.39 -12.45
CA LYS A 3 -11.63 -13.71 -11.69
C LYS A 3 -11.73 -12.17 -11.71
N LYS A 4 -12.39 -11.59 -12.73
CA LYS A 4 -12.46 -10.13 -12.97
C LYS A 4 -13.57 -9.43 -12.16
N SER A 5 -14.55 -10.16 -11.63
CA SER A 5 -15.58 -9.60 -10.73
C SER A 5 -15.11 -9.59 -9.27
N SER A 6 -14.40 -10.64 -8.84
CA SER A 6 -13.81 -10.74 -7.50
C SER A 6 -12.82 -9.61 -7.21
N ASN A 7 -11.95 -9.27 -8.17
CA ASN A 7 -11.05 -8.12 -8.04
C ASN A 7 -11.81 -6.81 -7.84
N ARG A 8 -12.90 -6.57 -8.59
CA ARG A 8 -13.74 -5.35 -8.49
C ARG A 8 -14.40 -5.20 -7.13
N LEU A 9 -14.92 -6.30 -6.60
CA LEU A 9 -15.54 -6.35 -5.27
C LEU A 9 -14.49 -6.07 -4.17
N PHE A 10 -13.29 -6.64 -4.31
CA PHE A 10 -12.17 -6.36 -3.42
C PHE A 10 -11.72 -4.88 -3.48
N MET A 11 -11.68 -4.25 -4.66
CA MET A 11 -11.38 -2.79 -4.75
C MET A 11 -12.43 -1.99 -3.99
N LEU A 12 -13.71 -2.27 -4.22
CA LEU A 12 -14.80 -1.54 -3.58
C LEU A 12 -14.76 -1.70 -2.06
N ILE A 13 -14.47 -2.90 -1.56
CA ILE A 13 -14.31 -3.15 -0.12
C ILE A 13 -13.09 -2.39 0.43
N SER A 14 -11.93 -2.45 -0.23
CA SER A 14 -10.73 -1.73 0.20
C SER A 14 -10.92 -0.19 0.18
N PHE A 15 -11.72 0.31 -0.76
CA PHE A 15 -12.08 1.72 -0.89
C PHE A 15 -13.07 2.15 0.18
N LEU A 16 -14.13 1.35 0.42
CA LEU A 16 -15.10 1.58 1.49
C LEU A 16 -14.47 1.53 2.87
N THR A 17 -13.57 0.57 3.12
CA THR A 17 -12.84 0.46 4.39
C THR A 17 -11.90 1.64 4.61
N PHE A 18 -11.24 2.13 3.56
CA PHE A 18 -10.43 3.35 3.64
C PHE A 18 -11.26 4.60 3.92
N LEU A 19 -12.41 4.77 3.23
CA LEU A 19 -13.35 5.87 3.49
C LEU A 19 -13.93 5.82 4.91
N ALA A 20 -14.27 4.63 5.41
CA ALA A 20 -14.74 4.45 6.78
C ALA A 20 -13.64 4.78 7.80
N ALA A 21 -12.40 4.34 7.57
CA ALA A 21 -11.26 4.67 8.41
C ALA A 21 -11.00 6.19 8.43
N TYR A 22 -11.14 6.88 7.29
CA TYR A 22 -11.06 8.33 7.20
C TYR A 22 -12.18 9.02 7.98
N TYR A 23 -13.44 8.61 7.80
CA TYR A 23 -14.56 9.21 8.50
C TYR A 23 -14.38 9.14 10.03
N LEU A 24 -13.89 8.00 10.53
CA LEU A 24 -13.57 7.81 11.95
C LEU A 24 -12.40 8.67 12.45
N THR A 25 -11.47 9.08 11.58
CA THR A 25 -10.31 9.91 11.93
C THR A 25 -10.49 11.40 11.60
N SER A 26 -11.55 11.76 10.86
CA SER A 26 -11.76 13.09 10.25
C SER A 26 -11.95 14.24 11.25
N HIS A 27 -12.28 13.95 12.51
CA HIS A 27 -12.58 14.95 13.53
C HIS A 27 -11.38 15.83 13.96
N GLN A 28 -10.19 15.60 13.39
CA GLN A 28 -8.90 16.02 13.95
C GLN A 28 -8.03 16.88 13.03
N TYR A 29 -8.50 17.26 11.83
CA TYR A 29 -7.73 18.06 10.85
C TYR A 29 -8.46 19.34 10.44
N SER A 30 -7.70 20.31 9.90
CA SER A 30 -8.28 21.33 9.02
C SER A 30 -8.97 20.63 7.84
N ASN A 31 -10.26 20.94 7.65
CA ASN A 31 -11.12 20.28 6.66
C ASN A 31 -10.49 20.24 5.25
N PHE A 32 -9.65 21.19 4.88
CA PHE A 32 -9.02 21.23 3.55
C PHE A 32 -7.84 20.27 3.40
N VAL A 33 -6.91 20.27 4.37
CA VAL A 33 -5.68 19.47 4.26
C VAL A 33 -5.99 17.98 4.34
N GLY A 34 -6.84 17.56 5.29
CA GLY A 34 -7.26 16.15 5.39
C GLY A 34 -7.96 15.64 4.13
N LEU A 35 -8.77 16.50 3.50
CA LEU A 35 -9.49 16.18 2.27
C LEU A 35 -8.53 16.02 1.07
N THR A 36 -7.48 16.84 0.98
CA THR A 36 -6.45 16.67 -0.08
C THR A 36 -5.69 15.35 0.05
N TYR A 37 -5.20 15.00 1.24
CA TYR A 37 -4.47 13.74 1.45
C TYR A 37 -5.36 12.50 1.23
N THR A 38 -6.63 12.57 1.57
CA THR A 38 -7.56 11.46 1.36
C THR A 38 -7.98 11.29 -0.10
N LEU A 39 -8.18 12.39 -0.83
CA LEU A 39 -8.34 12.32 -2.29
C LEU A 39 -7.10 11.72 -2.96
N LEU A 40 -5.91 12.10 -2.51
CA LEU A 40 -4.67 11.57 -3.06
C LEU A 40 -4.54 10.05 -2.81
N ILE A 41 -4.80 9.56 -1.58
CA ILE A 41 -4.69 8.13 -1.28
C ILE A 41 -5.80 7.32 -1.94
N THR A 42 -7.03 7.85 -2.01
CA THR A 42 -8.12 7.18 -2.74
C THR A 42 -7.81 7.03 -4.22
N ILE A 43 -7.20 8.05 -4.84
CA ILE A 43 -6.67 7.95 -6.21
C ILE A 43 -5.62 6.84 -6.32
N GLN A 44 -4.69 6.72 -5.36
CA GLN A 44 -3.68 5.64 -5.39
C GLN A 44 -4.31 4.24 -5.31
N VAL A 45 -5.27 4.05 -4.41
CA VAL A 45 -5.98 2.77 -4.27
C VAL A 45 -6.72 2.43 -5.57
N LEU A 46 -7.40 3.40 -6.19
CA LEU A 46 -8.09 3.21 -7.47
C LEU A 46 -7.12 2.88 -8.60
N VAL A 47 -5.97 3.58 -8.68
CA VAL A 47 -4.93 3.30 -9.68
C VAL A 47 -4.36 1.90 -9.48
N PHE A 48 -4.13 1.46 -8.24
CA PHE A 48 -3.62 0.11 -7.91
C PHE A 48 -4.51 -1.02 -8.43
N PHE A 49 -5.82 -0.85 -8.38
CA PHE A 49 -6.74 -1.89 -8.83
C PHE A 49 -7.25 -1.73 -10.27
N SER A 50 -6.99 -0.59 -10.91
CA SER A 50 -7.41 -0.37 -12.29
C SER A 50 -6.51 -1.15 -13.28
N ASP A 51 -6.94 -2.37 -13.61
CA ASP A 51 -6.30 -3.26 -14.59
C ASP A 51 -6.28 -2.69 -16.02
N GLY A 52 -7.06 -1.63 -16.30
CA GLY A 52 -7.19 -1.02 -17.62
C GLY A 52 -6.22 0.13 -17.92
N ILE A 53 -5.43 0.58 -16.93
CA ILE A 53 -4.48 1.68 -17.11
C ILE A 53 -3.16 1.13 -17.69
N LYS A 54 -2.69 1.71 -18.79
CA LYS A 54 -1.36 1.41 -19.35
C LYS A 54 -0.28 1.61 -18.29
N ASN A 55 0.68 0.67 -18.19
CA ASN A 55 1.74 0.72 -17.17
C ASN A 55 2.45 2.08 -17.09
N ASN A 56 2.79 2.71 -18.22
CA ASN A 56 3.47 4.01 -18.24
C ASN A 56 2.62 5.13 -17.59
N LEU A 57 1.31 5.10 -17.79
CA LEU A 57 0.37 6.08 -17.25
C LEU A 57 0.16 5.85 -15.74
N ARG A 58 0.17 4.58 -15.32
CA ARG A 58 0.19 4.17 -13.90
C ARG A 58 1.43 4.70 -13.18
N TRP A 59 2.61 4.53 -13.77
CA TRP A 59 3.87 5.08 -13.25
C TRP A 59 3.85 6.61 -13.15
N LEU A 60 3.34 7.29 -14.19
CA LEU A 60 3.21 8.74 -14.20
C LEU A 60 2.28 9.24 -13.08
N LEU A 61 1.11 8.62 -12.92
CA LEU A 61 0.16 8.95 -11.84
C LEU A 61 0.78 8.73 -10.45
N MET A 62 1.56 7.67 -10.28
CA MET A 62 2.30 7.40 -9.04
C MET A 62 3.36 8.46 -8.75
N LEU A 63 4.10 8.91 -9.77
CA LEU A 63 5.16 9.92 -9.63
C LEU A 63 4.57 11.30 -9.31
N VAL A 64 3.50 11.69 -10.03
CA VAL A 64 2.76 12.94 -9.78
C VAL A 64 2.24 12.97 -8.34
N PHE A 65 1.71 11.86 -7.84
CA PHE A 65 1.28 11.75 -6.44
C PHE A 65 2.43 12.05 -5.46
N VAL A 66 3.60 11.43 -5.64
CA VAL A 66 4.74 11.61 -4.72
C VAL A 66 5.22 13.05 -4.73
N VAL A 67 5.26 13.67 -5.92
CA VAL A 67 5.63 15.08 -6.07
C VAL A 67 4.65 15.98 -5.33
N ILE A 68 3.33 15.76 -5.50
CA ILE A 68 2.29 16.53 -4.78
C ILE A 68 2.41 16.35 -3.26
N MET A 69 2.71 15.14 -2.78
CA MET A 69 2.92 14.88 -1.34
C MET A 69 4.11 15.67 -0.80
N ILE A 70 5.25 15.64 -1.49
CA ILE A 70 6.46 16.38 -1.08
C ILE A 70 6.20 17.88 -1.09
N LEU A 71 5.58 18.41 -2.16
CA LEU A 71 5.18 19.82 -2.24
C LEU A 71 4.23 20.21 -1.10
N SER A 72 3.30 19.33 -0.75
CA SER A 72 2.35 19.58 0.34
C SER A 72 3.05 19.66 1.70
N ILE A 73 4.04 18.81 1.97
CA ILE A 73 4.85 18.84 3.20
C ILE A 73 5.70 20.12 3.26
N VAL A 74 6.35 20.49 2.16
CA VAL A 74 7.24 21.65 2.09
C VAL A 74 6.46 22.96 2.23
N ASN A 75 5.28 23.04 1.61
CA ASN A 75 4.44 24.23 1.66
C ASN A 75 3.64 24.34 2.96
N SER A 76 3.36 23.21 3.61
CA SER A 76 2.82 23.22 4.96
C SER A 76 3.94 23.61 5.92
N ASN A 77 4.05 24.90 6.27
CA ASN A 77 4.78 25.37 7.47
C ASN A 77 4.17 24.81 8.78
N MET A 78 3.49 23.67 8.71
CA MET A 78 2.78 23.00 9.76
C MET A 78 3.79 22.19 10.56
N ILE A 79 3.72 22.32 11.88
CA ILE A 79 4.30 21.33 12.78
C ILE A 79 3.69 19.99 12.38
N ILE A 80 4.54 19.03 12.04
CA ILE A 80 4.09 17.70 11.62
C ILE A 80 3.46 17.03 12.84
N ASP A 81 2.14 17.10 12.92
CA ASP A 81 1.37 16.38 13.92
C ASP A 81 1.57 14.88 13.74
N THR A 82 1.57 14.15 14.86
CA THR A 82 1.76 12.69 14.92
C THR A 82 0.78 11.91 14.04
N LYS A 83 -0.37 12.50 13.72
CA LYS A 83 -1.41 11.89 12.89
C LYS A 83 -1.22 12.17 11.40
N LEU A 84 -0.69 13.33 11.03
CA LEU A 84 -0.25 13.60 9.67
C LEU A 84 0.92 12.67 9.29
N SER A 85 1.84 12.42 10.21
CA SER A 85 2.92 11.44 9.99
C SER A 85 2.42 10.01 9.76
N LEU A 86 1.29 9.61 10.37
CA LEU A 86 0.67 8.30 10.11
C LEU A 86 0.11 8.19 8.69
N PHE A 87 -0.55 9.24 8.21
CA PHE A 87 -1.06 9.29 6.85
C PHE A 87 0.07 9.27 5.82
N LEU A 88 1.15 10.03 6.06
CA LEU A 88 2.36 9.99 5.24
C LEU A 88 2.97 8.58 5.22
N LEU A 89 3.09 7.93 6.38
CA LEU A 89 3.60 6.56 6.49
C LEU A 89 2.77 5.57 5.65
N CYS A 90 1.44 5.62 5.79
CA CYS A 90 0.54 4.75 5.03
C CYS A 90 0.69 4.97 3.51
N SER A 91 0.78 6.24 3.09
CA SER A 91 1.00 6.59 1.70
C SER A 91 2.32 6.01 1.16
N VAL A 92 3.41 6.11 1.92
CA VAL A 92 4.72 5.55 1.54
C VAL A 92 4.65 4.02 1.44
N ILE A 93 3.97 3.34 2.36
CA ILE A 93 3.81 1.89 2.33
C ILE A 93 3.03 1.43 1.09
N ILE A 94 1.93 2.09 0.75
CA ILE A 94 1.14 1.80 -0.47
C ILE A 94 1.98 2.06 -1.72
N PHE A 95 2.74 3.16 -1.73
CA PHE A 95 3.62 3.51 -2.84
C PHE A 95 4.71 2.46 -3.06
N ILE A 96 5.46 2.09 -2.01
CA ILE A 96 6.50 1.06 -2.08
C ILE A 96 5.91 -0.29 -2.49
N GLY A 97 4.78 -0.67 -1.88
CA GLY A 97 4.08 -1.90 -2.23
C GLY A 97 3.73 -1.95 -3.72
N ASN A 98 3.17 -0.87 -4.25
CA ASN A 98 2.81 -0.80 -5.67
C ASN A 98 4.03 -0.80 -6.58
N LEU A 99 5.10 -0.06 -6.23
CA LEU A 99 6.37 -0.09 -6.96
C LEU A 99 6.91 -1.51 -7.09
N CYS A 100 6.89 -2.30 -6.01
CA CYS A 100 7.37 -3.68 -6.03
C CYS A 100 6.68 -4.57 -7.07
N SER A 101 5.41 -4.33 -7.43
CA SER A 101 4.73 -5.09 -8.48
C SER A 101 5.18 -4.76 -9.90
N PHE A 102 5.77 -3.58 -10.10
CA PHE A 102 6.15 -3.10 -11.43
C PHE A 102 7.63 -3.30 -11.75
N ILE A 103 8.48 -3.53 -10.75
CA ILE A 103 9.90 -3.77 -10.97
C ILE A 103 10.03 -5.08 -11.77
N PRO A 104 10.71 -5.07 -12.94
CA PRO A 104 10.98 -6.31 -13.66
C PRO A 104 11.88 -7.21 -12.82
N TYR A 105 11.83 -8.51 -13.07
CA TYR A 105 12.61 -9.47 -12.31
C TYR A 105 14.09 -9.06 -12.28
N ASN A 106 14.61 -8.87 -11.07
CA ASN A 106 16.02 -8.60 -10.85
C ASN A 106 16.47 -9.37 -9.60
N PRO A 107 17.40 -10.34 -9.73
CA PRO A 107 17.93 -11.11 -8.60
C PRO A 107 18.58 -10.23 -7.52
N PHE A 108 18.96 -9.01 -7.89
CA PHE A 108 19.61 -8.03 -7.03
C PHE A 108 18.64 -7.01 -6.42
N ILE A 109 17.33 -7.07 -6.65
CA ILE A 109 16.37 -6.08 -6.08
C ILE A 109 15.18 -6.80 -5.44
N GLY A 110 14.69 -6.28 -4.31
CA GLY A 110 13.51 -6.80 -3.62
C GLY A 110 13.77 -7.82 -2.52
N ILE A 111 12.76 -8.63 -2.19
CA ILE A 111 12.84 -9.69 -1.17
C ILE A 111 13.69 -10.84 -1.70
N ARG A 112 14.92 -10.94 -1.19
CA ARG A 112 15.89 -11.97 -1.59
C ARG A 112 15.85 -13.16 -0.63
N ILE A 113 15.15 -14.21 -1.04
CA ILE A 113 15.15 -15.51 -0.37
C ILE A 113 15.59 -16.55 -1.41
N PHE A 114 16.16 -17.67 -0.98
CA PHE A 114 16.55 -18.77 -1.87
C PHE A 114 15.43 -19.14 -2.86
N SER A 115 14.18 -19.08 -2.40
CA SER A 115 12.98 -19.37 -3.18
C SER A 115 12.70 -18.31 -4.27
N THR A 116 12.92 -17.00 -4.00
CA THR A 116 12.69 -15.91 -4.98
C THR A 116 13.88 -15.63 -5.89
N ARG A 117 15.05 -16.19 -5.60
CA ARG A 117 16.29 -15.92 -6.38
C ARG A 117 16.46 -16.84 -7.58
N ASN A 118 15.87 -18.04 -7.53
CA ASN A 118 16.03 -19.04 -8.57
C ASN A 118 14.80 -19.13 -9.50
N ASP A 119 13.69 -18.51 -9.12
CA ASP A 119 12.42 -18.57 -9.86
C ASP A 119 11.83 -17.16 -10.06
N GLU A 120 11.77 -16.74 -11.32
CA GLU A 120 11.20 -15.46 -11.75
C GLU A 120 9.69 -15.37 -11.46
N GLU A 121 8.96 -16.47 -11.60
CA GLU A 121 7.52 -16.51 -11.34
C GLU A 121 7.24 -16.36 -9.84
N ASN A 122 8.05 -17.00 -8.99
CA ASN A 122 7.97 -16.84 -7.53
C ASN A 122 8.29 -15.41 -7.08
N TRP A 123 9.34 -14.83 -7.67
CA TRP A 123 9.72 -13.45 -7.38
C TRP A 123 8.57 -12.49 -7.72
N LYS A 124 7.98 -12.61 -8.91
CA LYS A 124 6.84 -11.76 -9.34
C LYS A 124 5.61 -11.99 -8.45
N ALA A 125 5.30 -13.23 -8.11
CA ALA A 125 4.16 -13.55 -7.25
C ALA A 125 4.32 -12.97 -5.85
N THR A 126 5.52 -13.10 -5.25
CA THR A 126 5.82 -12.60 -3.90
C THR A 126 5.72 -11.08 -3.81
N HIS A 127 6.27 -10.35 -4.79
CA HIS A 127 6.22 -8.88 -4.80
C HIS A 127 4.81 -8.35 -5.10
N ASN A 128 4.00 -9.09 -5.87
CA ASN A 128 2.58 -8.77 -6.06
C ASN A 128 1.76 -9.02 -4.78
N VAL A 129 2.10 -10.05 -3.99
CA VAL A 129 1.50 -10.28 -2.67
C VAL A 129 1.84 -9.15 -1.70
N LEU A 130 3.10 -8.72 -1.63
CA LEU A 130 3.53 -7.56 -0.84
C LEU A 130 2.73 -6.29 -1.20
N ALA A 131 2.52 -6.07 -2.51
CA ALA A 131 1.75 -4.94 -3.02
C ALA A 131 0.28 -4.99 -2.58
N LYS A 132 -0.37 -6.15 -2.73
CA LYS A 132 -1.76 -6.34 -2.31
C LYS A 132 -1.94 -6.25 -0.79
N LEU A 133 -0.92 -6.63 -0.02
CA LEU A 133 -0.92 -6.53 1.44
C LEU A 133 -0.73 -5.10 1.95
N SER A 134 -0.14 -4.20 1.15
CA SER A 134 0.11 -2.82 1.58
C SER A 134 -1.17 -2.08 1.98
N ILE A 135 -2.25 -2.24 1.21
CA ILE A 135 -3.57 -1.60 1.44
C ILE A 135 -4.24 -2.06 2.74
N PRO A 136 -4.47 -3.38 2.98
CA PRO A 136 -5.10 -3.83 4.22
C PRO A 136 -4.24 -3.51 5.46
N VAL A 137 -2.91 -3.57 5.35
CA VAL A 137 -2.01 -3.17 6.45
C VAL A 137 -2.17 -1.69 6.79
N CYS A 138 -2.22 -0.81 5.79
CA CYS A 138 -2.42 0.63 6.02
C CYS A 138 -3.80 0.92 6.63
N CYS A 139 -4.84 0.24 6.17
CA CYS A 139 -6.17 0.34 6.77
C CYS A 139 -6.15 -0.09 8.24
N LEU A 140 -5.42 -1.16 8.56
CA LEU A 140 -5.26 -1.66 9.92
C LEU A 140 -4.49 -0.65 10.79
N ILE A 141 -3.42 -0.03 10.29
CA ILE A 141 -2.67 1.03 11.00
C ILE A 141 -3.61 2.20 11.33
N LEU A 142 -4.34 2.72 10.35
CA LEU A 142 -5.24 3.86 10.56
C LEU A 142 -6.34 3.54 11.57
N LEU A 143 -6.94 2.35 11.49
CA LEU A 143 -8.02 1.95 12.39
C LEU A 143 -7.52 1.72 13.82
N LEU A 144 -6.46 0.91 14.01
CA LEU A 144 -5.93 0.58 15.34
C LEU A 144 -5.22 1.77 16.00
N SER A 145 -4.67 2.72 15.24
CA SER A 145 -4.02 3.91 15.80
C SER A 145 -4.95 4.79 16.65
N ASN A 146 -6.27 4.65 16.50
CA ASN A 146 -7.25 5.37 17.33
C ASN A 146 -7.49 4.71 18.69
N PHE A 147 -7.20 3.41 18.82
CA PHE A 147 -7.55 2.62 20.01
C PHE A 147 -6.32 2.16 20.80
N LEU A 148 -5.17 2.04 20.14
CA LEU A 148 -3.95 1.47 20.70
C LEU A 148 -2.78 2.44 20.59
N ASN A 149 -1.70 2.15 21.32
CA ASN A 149 -0.48 2.94 21.24
C ASN A 149 0.14 2.85 19.83
N MET A 150 0.37 4.02 19.23
CA MET A 150 0.86 4.19 17.86
C MET A 150 2.13 3.38 17.58
N THR A 151 3.10 3.38 18.50
CA THR A 151 4.37 2.66 18.32
C THR A 151 4.15 1.15 18.19
N ILE A 152 3.25 0.59 18.98
CA ILE A 152 2.94 -0.84 18.98
C ILE A 152 2.24 -1.21 17.66
N VAL A 153 1.24 -0.42 17.25
CA VAL A 153 0.47 -0.65 16.02
C VAL A 153 1.38 -0.62 14.80
N ILE A 154 2.23 0.40 14.67
CA ILE A 154 3.16 0.51 13.54
C ILE A 154 4.10 -0.68 13.51
N THR A 155 4.69 -1.05 14.65
CA THR A 155 5.67 -2.14 14.72
C THR A 155 5.05 -3.47 14.29
N ILE A 156 3.86 -3.81 14.82
CA ILE A 156 3.17 -5.06 14.50
C ILE A 156 2.75 -5.07 13.03
N SER A 157 2.10 -4.00 12.55
CA SER A 157 1.63 -3.90 11.17
C SER A 157 2.77 -4.00 10.14
N PHE A 158 3.88 -3.31 10.40
CA PHE A 158 5.06 -3.35 9.52
C PHE A 158 5.71 -4.74 9.53
N THR A 159 5.76 -5.39 10.69
CA THR A 159 6.25 -6.77 10.82
C THR A 159 5.40 -7.74 10.02
N ILE A 160 4.07 -7.64 10.12
CA ILE A 160 3.13 -8.46 9.33
C ILE A 160 3.32 -8.23 7.83
N TRP A 161 3.48 -6.97 7.42
CA TRP A 161 3.67 -6.61 6.02
C TRP A 161 4.92 -7.22 5.40
N LEU A 162 6.01 -7.33 6.16
CA LEU A 162 7.26 -7.96 5.71
C LEU A 162 7.24 -9.48 5.80
N ILE A 163 6.67 -10.06 6.86
CA ILE A 163 6.72 -11.51 7.11
C ILE A 163 5.77 -12.28 6.17
N LEU A 164 4.58 -11.75 5.87
CA LEU A 164 3.59 -12.47 5.05
C LEU A 164 4.09 -12.82 3.63
N PRO A 165 4.72 -11.91 2.87
CA PRO A 165 5.33 -12.24 1.57
C PRO A 165 6.45 -13.28 1.67
N ILE A 166 7.22 -13.26 2.76
CA ILE A 166 8.29 -14.23 3.02
C ILE A 166 7.68 -15.63 3.20
N ILE A 167 6.64 -15.75 4.03
CA ILE A 167 5.90 -17.00 4.24
C ILE A 167 5.30 -17.50 2.91
N TYR A 168 4.71 -16.59 2.13
CA TYR A 168 4.14 -16.94 0.83
C TYR A 168 5.19 -17.57 -0.09
N SER A 169 6.38 -16.96 -0.19
CA SER A 169 7.46 -17.44 -1.05
C SER A 169 8.03 -18.80 -0.63
N VAL A 170 8.13 -19.06 0.68
CA VAL A 170 8.79 -20.26 1.19
C VAL A 170 7.83 -21.44 1.34
N TRP A 171 6.56 -21.21 1.68
CA TRP A 171 5.61 -22.30 1.98
C TRP A 171 4.52 -22.49 0.93
N PHE A 172 4.01 -21.42 0.32
CA PHE A 172 2.87 -21.51 -0.58
C PHE A 172 3.28 -21.71 -2.03
N TYR A 173 4.37 -21.08 -2.45
CA TYR A 173 4.85 -21.19 -3.83
C TYR A 173 5.35 -22.59 -4.22
N PRO A 174 6.25 -23.27 -3.47
CA PRO A 174 6.74 -24.59 -3.86
C PRO A 174 5.62 -25.65 -3.94
N LYS A 175 4.56 -25.53 -3.11
CA LYS A 175 3.38 -26.41 -3.16
C LYS A 175 2.47 -26.21 -4.37
N LYS A 176 2.70 -25.17 -5.17
CA LYS A 176 1.90 -24.84 -6.35
C LYS A 176 2.53 -25.36 -7.65
N GLY A 177 3.81 -25.78 -7.59
CA GLY A 177 4.57 -26.35 -8.70
C GLY A 177 4.66 -27.89 -8.68
N GLU A 178 4.09 -28.54 -7.67
CA GLU A 178 3.81 -29.99 -7.61
C GLU A 178 2.36 -30.26 -8.00
#